data_AF-A0A7W0Q1S0-F1
#
_entry.id   AF-A0A7W0Q1S0-F1
#
_cell.length_a   1.000
_cell.length_b   1.000
_cell.length_c   1.000
_cell.angle_alpha   90.00
_cell.angle_beta   90.00
_cell.angle_gamma   90.00
#
_symmetry.space_group_name_H-M   'P 1'
#
loop_
_entity.id
_entity.type
_entity.pdbx_description
1 polymer ?
#
loop_
_entity_poly.entity_id
_entity_poly.type
_entity_poly.pdbx_seq_one_letter_code
_entity_poly.pdbx_strand_id
1 'polypeptide(L)'
;MQIAVIWNARAGSAAGVTLDDVVQRLATIGVVTVHEVTDDHGPDACARAAIASGAELVVAAGGDGTVSSVAAVLVGGTAKLGVLPLGTSNSFAAALAIPDDVGGALDMIAAGNQRVIDAAVVRTAVAERVMVLHCMIGFHAQAISGTSTEAKRRWGVLAYAGSAIRELATLTPFAVELETGGHVVRCRATAVAAANLAPVKTVLAHGASHLLGDDGKVDVTIVAAETIAEAIATGIHLYRSARDGEAATRDNVGSFSVARVAITAEPPQAVLVDGEPFGETPVTIETLPAALVVFAPPPEPADGPPVEASLIGLPELEIDGMRLTD
;
A
#
# COMPACT_ATOMS: atom_id res chain seq x y z
N MET A 1 24.16 6.02 17.05
CA MET A 1 23.27 5.41 16.06
C MET A 1 24.04 5.20 14.77
N GLN A 2 24.11 3.96 14.27
CA GLN A 2 24.58 3.65 12.92
C GLN A 2 23.43 3.83 11.92
N ILE A 3 23.66 4.65 10.90
CA ILE A 3 22.65 5.05 9.91
C ILE A 3 23.13 4.62 8.53
N ALA A 4 22.32 3.87 7.80
CA ALA A 4 22.60 3.53 6.40
C ALA A 4 21.60 4.25 5.49
N VAL A 5 22.10 4.97 4.47
CA VAL A 5 21.27 5.57 3.43
C VAL A 5 21.28 4.66 2.21
N ILE A 6 20.10 4.16 1.83
CA ILE A 6 19.91 3.40 0.58
C ILE A 6 19.51 4.42 -0.49
N TRP A 7 20.48 4.84 -1.29
CA TRP A 7 20.34 5.95 -2.23
C TRP A 7 20.02 5.46 -3.63
N ASN A 8 18.82 5.77 -4.13
CA ASN A 8 18.44 5.51 -5.51
C ASN A 8 18.46 6.80 -6.34
N ALA A 9 19.60 7.05 -6.99
CA ALA A 9 19.81 8.23 -7.84
C ALA A 9 18.89 8.29 -9.08
N ARG A 10 18.23 7.18 -9.45
CA ARG A 10 17.31 7.10 -10.59
C ARG A 10 15.88 7.50 -10.24
N ALA A 11 15.60 7.79 -8.96
CA ALA A 11 14.28 8.17 -8.51
C ALA A 11 13.85 9.54 -9.10
N GLY A 12 12.58 9.62 -9.52
CA GLY A 12 12.07 10.67 -10.43
C GLY A 12 12.12 12.11 -9.92
N SER A 13 12.27 12.32 -8.61
CA SER A 13 12.28 13.63 -7.95
C SER A 13 13.62 13.94 -7.27
N ALA A 14 14.69 13.18 -7.55
CA ALA A 14 16.03 13.44 -7.00
C ALA A 14 16.66 14.77 -7.47
N ALA A 15 16.04 15.47 -8.42
CA ALA A 15 16.50 16.75 -8.93
C ALA A 15 16.43 17.83 -7.84
N GLY A 16 17.58 18.35 -7.41
CA GLY A 16 17.70 19.42 -6.41
C GLY A 16 17.99 18.93 -4.98
N VAL A 17 18.06 17.62 -4.76
CA VAL A 17 18.51 17.01 -3.50
C VAL A 17 19.87 16.38 -3.71
N THR A 18 20.88 16.81 -2.96
CA THR A 18 22.21 16.20 -3.04
C THR A 18 22.37 15.14 -1.95
N LEU A 19 23.07 14.05 -2.28
CA LEU A 19 23.45 13.04 -1.31
C LEU A 19 24.28 13.65 -0.18
N ASP A 20 25.15 14.61 -0.49
CA ASP A 20 25.99 15.30 0.50
C ASP A 20 25.15 16.04 1.54
N ASP A 21 24.10 16.75 1.12
CA ASP A 21 23.19 17.43 2.06
C ASP A 21 22.49 16.42 2.98
N VAL A 22 22.00 15.31 2.41
CA VAL A 22 21.36 14.23 3.19
C VAL A 22 22.33 13.65 4.22
N VAL A 23 23.56 13.33 3.79
CA VAL A 23 24.60 12.79 4.67
C VAL A 23 24.97 13.77 5.76
N GLN A 24 25.18 15.06 5.44
CA GLN A 24 25.51 16.09 6.43
C GLN A 24 24.40 16.25 7.48
N ARG A 25 23.14 16.23 7.05
CA ARG A 25 21.99 16.34 7.94
C ARG A 25 21.87 15.13 8.87
N LEU A 26 21.99 13.91 8.35
CA LEU A 26 21.92 12.67 9.15
C LEU A 26 23.16 12.49 10.04
N ALA A 27 24.32 13.00 9.64
CA ALA A 27 25.55 12.94 10.45
C ALA A 27 25.43 13.71 11.78
N THR A 28 24.46 14.62 11.90
CA THR A 28 24.17 15.33 13.17
C THR A 28 23.59 14.41 14.25
N ILE A 29 23.02 13.26 13.87
CA ILE A 29 22.33 12.32 14.79
C ILE A 29 22.96 10.93 14.80
N GLY A 30 23.97 10.66 13.97
CA GLY A 30 24.62 9.34 13.92
C GLY A 30 25.77 9.25 12.93
N VAL A 31 26.35 8.06 12.82
CA VAL A 31 27.40 7.74 11.84
C VAL A 31 26.70 7.23 10.58
N VAL A 32 26.99 7.85 9.44
CA VAL A 32 26.28 7.59 8.17
C VAL A 32 27.14 6.75 7.23
N THR A 33 26.59 5.66 6.72
CA THR A 33 27.09 4.91 5.56
C THR A 33 26.11 5.05 4.40
N VAL A 34 26.62 5.06 3.17
CA VAL A 34 25.79 5.14 1.97
C VAL A 34 25.91 3.86 1.16
N HIS A 35 24.77 3.35 0.72
CA HIS A 35 24.65 2.25 -0.22
C HIS A 35 23.90 2.74 -1.45
N GLU A 36 24.59 2.86 -2.58
CA GLU A 36 23.97 3.25 -3.84
C GLU A 36 23.27 2.04 -4.49
N VAL A 37 22.04 2.26 -4.95
CA VAL A 37 21.28 1.26 -5.71
C VAL A 37 21.80 1.23 -7.14
N THR A 38 22.15 0.03 -7.62
CA THR A 38 22.66 -0.20 -8.97
C THR A 38 21.87 -1.32 -9.67
N ASP A 39 22.21 -1.62 -10.92
CA ASP A 39 21.62 -2.77 -11.64
C ASP A 39 21.99 -4.11 -11.00
N ASP A 40 23.19 -4.20 -10.42
CA ASP A 40 23.69 -5.42 -9.78
C ASP A 40 23.24 -5.54 -8.32
N HIS A 41 22.93 -4.42 -7.67
CA HIS A 41 22.53 -4.36 -6.27
C HIS A 41 21.25 -3.54 -6.11
N GLY A 42 20.14 -4.27 -6.05
CA GLY A 42 18.83 -3.69 -5.75
C GLY A 42 18.74 -3.12 -4.32
N PRO A 43 17.70 -2.32 -4.04
CA PRO A 43 17.50 -1.71 -2.72
C PRO A 43 17.46 -2.72 -1.57
N ASP A 44 16.92 -3.90 -1.82
CA ASP A 44 16.83 -5.00 -0.86
C ASP A 44 18.22 -5.58 -0.52
N ALA A 45 19.09 -5.76 -1.52
CA ALA A 45 20.46 -6.20 -1.33
C ALA A 45 21.27 -5.15 -0.53
N CYS A 46 21.10 -3.87 -0.85
CA CYS A 46 21.71 -2.76 -0.12
C CYS A 46 21.24 -2.73 1.35
N ALA A 47 19.93 -2.90 1.60
CA ALA A 47 19.37 -2.95 2.95
C ALA A 47 19.91 -4.14 3.77
N ARG A 48 20.01 -5.34 3.16
CA ARG A 48 20.60 -6.52 3.82
C ARG A 48 22.07 -6.28 4.19
N ALA A 49 22.85 -5.67 3.30
CA ALA A 49 24.24 -5.31 3.56
C ALA A 49 24.37 -4.28 4.69
N ALA A 50 23.49 -3.28 4.73
CA ALA A 50 23.45 -2.29 5.80
C ALA A 50 23.16 -2.92 7.17
N ILE A 51 22.16 -3.81 7.26
CA ILE A 51 21.82 -4.52 8.50
C ILE A 51 22.97 -5.42 8.94
N ALA A 52 23.58 -6.17 8.00
CA ALA A 52 24.74 -7.00 8.30
C ALA A 52 25.94 -6.19 8.82
N SER A 53 26.01 -4.90 8.47
CA SER A 53 27.02 -3.95 8.93
C SER A 53 26.63 -3.24 10.25
N GLY A 54 25.48 -3.60 10.85
CA GLY A 54 25.04 -3.08 12.14
C GLY A 54 24.22 -1.79 12.07
N ALA A 55 23.62 -1.45 10.92
CA ALA A 55 22.74 -0.30 10.82
C ALA A 55 21.54 -0.41 11.77
N GLU A 56 21.33 0.62 12.59
CA GLU A 56 20.19 0.74 13.52
C GLU A 56 19.03 1.51 12.87
N LEU A 57 19.35 2.40 11.92
CA LEU A 57 18.42 3.13 11.09
C LEU A 57 18.82 2.94 9.62
N VAL A 58 17.88 2.47 8.81
CA VAL A 58 18.04 2.39 7.35
C VAL A 58 17.10 3.42 6.72
N VAL A 59 17.67 4.40 6.02
CA VAL A 59 16.96 5.48 5.33
C VAL A 59 16.82 5.11 3.86
N ALA A 60 15.61 4.77 3.44
CA ALA A 60 15.27 4.51 2.04
C ALA A 60 15.06 5.84 1.30
N ALA A 61 16.00 6.21 0.44
CA ALA A 61 15.94 7.41 -0.38
C ALA A 61 15.60 7.05 -1.83
N GLY A 62 14.32 7.09 -2.18
CA GLY A 62 13.82 6.60 -3.46
C GLY A 62 12.32 6.75 -3.63
N GLY A 63 11.76 6.07 -4.64
CA GLY A 63 10.31 5.93 -4.82
C GLY A 63 9.75 4.65 -4.20
N ASP A 64 8.48 4.36 -4.48
CA ASP A 64 7.72 3.26 -3.86
C ASP A 64 8.41 1.89 -3.93
N GLY A 65 9.00 1.52 -5.06
CA GLY A 65 9.74 0.25 -5.18
C GLY A 65 11.00 0.19 -4.31
N THR A 66 11.70 1.31 -4.12
CA THR A 66 12.86 1.38 -3.20
C THR A 66 12.40 1.28 -1.76
N VAL A 67 11.39 2.06 -1.37
CA VAL A 67 10.88 2.07 0.00
C VAL A 67 10.31 0.71 0.38
N SER A 68 9.47 0.10 -0.47
CA SER A 68 8.86 -1.21 -0.19
C SER A 68 9.91 -2.32 -0.13
N SER A 69 10.90 -2.32 -1.03
CA SER A 69 12.01 -3.28 -1.01
C SER A 69 12.85 -3.19 0.26
N VAL A 70 13.17 -1.97 0.70
CA VAL A 70 13.91 -1.76 1.95
C VAL A 70 13.04 -2.18 3.13
N ALA A 71 11.80 -1.70 3.21
CA ALA A 71 10.86 -2.02 4.28
C ALA A 71 10.68 -3.53 4.45
N ALA A 72 10.49 -4.27 3.35
CA ALA A 72 10.35 -5.73 3.35
C ALA A 72 11.55 -6.45 3.99
N VAL A 73 12.77 -5.92 3.83
CA VAL A 73 13.97 -6.47 4.48
C VAL A 73 14.02 -6.15 5.97
N LEU A 74 13.46 -5.01 6.40
CA LEU A 74 13.45 -4.57 7.79
C LEU A 74 12.32 -5.20 8.63
N VAL A 75 11.26 -5.68 7.99
CA VAL A 75 10.11 -6.32 8.64
C VAL A 75 10.56 -7.48 9.55
N GLY A 76 10.13 -7.46 10.81
CA GLY A 76 10.50 -8.41 11.84
C GLY A 76 11.90 -8.21 12.43
N GLY A 77 12.66 -7.22 11.95
CA GLY A 77 13.98 -6.86 12.44
C GLY A 77 13.97 -5.76 13.52
N THR A 78 15.16 -5.37 13.97
CA THR A 78 15.34 -4.30 14.98
C THR A 78 15.71 -2.95 14.37
N ALA A 79 16.12 -2.93 13.10
CA ALA A 79 16.49 -1.71 12.40
C ALA A 79 15.23 -0.92 12.01
N LYS A 80 15.30 0.39 12.19
CA LYS A 80 14.18 1.31 11.94
C LYS A 80 14.22 1.82 10.49
N LEU A 81 13.06 2.12 9.93
CA LEU A 81 12.93 2.70 8.59
C LEU A 81 12.82 4.23 8.66
N GLY A 82 13.73 4.93 7.99
CA GLY A 82 13.52 6.31 7.55
C GLY A 82 13.15 6.35 6.08
N VAL A 83 12.34 7.32 5.64
CA VAL A 83 11.93 7.45 4.24
C VAL A 83 12.27 8.84 3.75
N LEU A 84 12.99 8.94 2.63
CA LEU A 84 13.16 10.18 1.87
C LEU A 84 12.42 10.02 0.53
N PRO A 85 11.29 10.73 0.33
CA PRO A 85 10.40 10.50 -0.80
C PRO A 85 10.93 11.12 -2.10
N LEU A 86 11.74 10.37 -2.84
CA LEU A 86 12.35 10.81 -4.10
C LEU A 86 11.60 10.31 -5.35
N GLY A 87 10.47 9.62 -5.18
CA GLY A 87 9.65 9.10 -6.27
C GLY A 87 8.59 10.08 -6.77
N THR A 88 7.82 9.63 -7.77
CA THR A 88 6.65 10.38 -8.29
C THR A 88 5.41 10.19 -7.41
N SER A 89 5.18 8.96 -6.94
CA SER A 89 3.95 8.60 -6.21
C SER A 89 4.11 8.67 -4.69
N ASN A 90 5.25 8.22 -4.16
CA ASN A 90 5.59 8.24 -2.72
C ASN A 90 4.43 7.75 -1.84
N SER A 91 3.80 6.64 -2.25
CA SER A 91 2.56 6.11 -1.67
C SER A 91 2.73 5.72 -0.20
N PHE A 92 3.88 5.13 0.17
CA PHE A 92 4.21 4.82 1.57
C PHE A 92 4.38 6.06 2.44
N ALA A 93 5.11 7.06 1.93
CA ALA A 93 5.26 8.33 2.63
C ALA A 93 3.90 9.03 2.82
N ALA A 94 3.10 9.09 1.77
CA ALA A 94 1.77 9.68 1.80
C ALA A 94 0.79 8.93 2.74
N ALA A 95 0.83 7.59 2.77
CA ALA A 95 -0.02 6.78 3.65
C ALA A 95 0.26 7.02 5.14
N LEU A 96 1.51 7.35 5.48
CA LEU A 96 1.94 7.64 6.86
C LEU A 96 2.08 9.13 7.16
N ALA A 97 1.61 10.01 6.26
CA ALA A 97 1.74 11.46 6.35
C ALA A 97 3.20 11.96 6.51
N ILE A 98 4.18 11.18 6.06
CA ILE A 98 5.58 11.62 6.01
C ILE A 98 5.67 12.83 5.06
N PRO A 99 6.38 13.92 5.44
CA PRO A 99 6.54 15.10 4.59
C PRO A 99 7.00 14.72 3.18
N ASP A 100 6.40 15.35 2.17
CA ASP A 100 6.65 15.04 0.76
C ASP A 100 7.93 15.68 0.20
N ASP A 101 8.59 16.53 1.00
CA ASP A 101 9.90 17.07 0.73
C ASP A 101 10.99 16.43 1.62
N VAL A 102 12.21 16.33 1.08
CA VAL A 102 13.34 15.71 1.77
C VAL A 102 13.75 16.46 3.04
N GLY A 103 13.62 17.79 3.05
CA GLY A 103 13.97 18.60 4.22
C GLY A 103 13.09 18.28 5.42
N GLY A 104 11.77 18.29 5.21
CA GLY A 104 10.78 17.91 6.21
C GLY A 104 10.93 16.47 6.67
N ALA A 105 11.19 15.53 5.76
CA ALA A 105 11.45 14.13 6.12
C ALA A 105 12.70 13.98 7.00
N LEU A 106 13.78 14.71 6.70
CA LEU A 106 15.01 14.74 7.52
C LEU A 106 14.79 15.40 8.88
N ASP A 107 14.05 16.51 8.93
CA ASP A 107 13.68 17.18 10.19
C ASP A 107 12.89 16.22 11.10
N MET A 108 11.94 15.49 10.53
CA MET A 108 11.15 14.50 11.25
C MET A 108 12.01 13.33 11.77
N ILE A 109 12.93 12.81 10.95
CA ILE A 109 13.87 11.76 11.38
C ILE A 109 14.74 12.27 12.54
N ALA A 110 15.27 13.49 12.44
CA ALA A 110 16.10 14.10 13.47
C ALA A 110 15.32 14.37 14.77
N ALA A 111 14.02 14.69 14.68
CA ALA A 111 13.14 14.87 15.82
C ALA A 111 12.84 13.56 16.57
N GLY A 112 13.09 12.40 15.97
CA GLY A 112 12.90 11.11 16.64
C GLY A 112 11.49 10.54 16.57
N ASN A 113 10.57 11.17 15.85
CA ASN A 113 9.16 10.75 15.75
C ASN A 113 9.06 9.37 15.09
N GLN A 114 8.49 8.39 15.80
CA GLN A 114 8.42 7.00 15.37
C GLN A 114 7.02 6.44 15.56
N ARG A 115 6.64 5.53 14.65
CA ARG A 115 5.46 4.68 14.74
C ARG A 115 5.90 3.23 14.61
N VAL A 116 5.15 2.34 15.26
CA VAL A 116 5.21 0.91 14.98
C VAL A 116 4.05 0.63 14.05
N ILE A 117 4.32 -0.01 12.91
CA ILE A 117 3.31 -0.40 11.95
C ILE A 117 3.34 -1.91 11.75
N ASP A 118 2.22 -2.43 11.31
CA ASP A 118 2.06 -3.78 10.83
C ASP A 118 2.62 -3.90 9.42
N ALA A 119 2.81 -5.15 9.02
CA ALA A 119 3.00 -5.55 7.63
C ALA A 119 2.10 -6.75 7.35
N ALA A 120 2.18 -7.31 6.15
CA ALA A 120 1.54 -8.57 5.83
C ALA A 120 2.47 -9.45 4.98
N VAL A 121 2.19 -10.74 4.93
CA VAL A 121 2.80 -11.67 3.99
C VAL A 121 1.74 -12.14 3.01
N VAL A 122 2.04 -11.99 1.72
CA VAL A 122 1.21 -12.44 0.61
C VAL A 122 1.84 -13.69 0.02
N ARG A 123 1.05 -14.76 -0.14
CA ARG A 123 1.51 -16.08 -0.59
C ARG A 123 0.65 -16.61 -1.73
N THR A 124 1.30 -17.13 -2.77
CA THR A 124 0.69 -18.07 -3.73
C THR A 124 1.30 -19.46 -3.53
N ALA A 125 0.93 -20.42 -4.38
CA ALA A 125 1.55 -21.74 -4.38
C ALA A 125 3.06 -21.73 -4.69
N VAL A 126 3.60 -20.66 -5.30
CA VAL A 126 4.98 -20.61 -5.82
C VAL A 126 5.78 -19.40 -5.37
N ALA A 127 5.15 -18.43 -4.70
CA ALA A 127 5.81 -17.18 -4.30
C ALA A 127 5.30 -16.68 -2.93
N GLU A 128 6.17 -15.99 -2.22
CA GLU A 128 5.89 -15.28 -0.98
C GLU A 128 6.51 -13.87 -1.06
N ARG A 129 5.79 -12.84 -0.62
CA ARG A 129 6.29 -11.47 -0.55
C ARG A 129 5.73 -10.75 0.68
N VAL A 130 6.58 -9.99 1.36
CA VAL A 130 6.16 -9.04 2.38
C VAL A 130 5.47 -7.86 1.70
N MET A 131 4.30 -7.49 2.20
CA MET A 131 3.47 -6.39 1.76
C MET A 131 3.41 -5.34 2.87
N VAL A 132 3.71 -4.09 2.54
CA VAL A 132 3.63 -2.98 3.49
C VAL A 132 2.50 -1.99 3.16
N LEU A 133 2.06 -1.94 1.91
CA LEU A 133 0.93 -1.13 1.48
C LEU A 133 -0.31 -1.98 1.27
N HIS A 134 -0.45 -2.60 0.10
CA HIS A 134 -1.71 -3.22 -0.29
C HIS A 134 -1.54 -4.26 -1.41
N CYS A 135 -2.47 -5.20 -1.44
CA CYS A 135 -2.65 -6.20 -2.48
C CYS A 135 -3.89 -5.87 -3.29
N MET A 136 -3.77 -5.87 -4.62
CA MET A 136 -4.87 -5.62 -5.55
C MET A 136 -5.10 -6.83 -6.45
N ILE A 137 -6.35 -7.24 -6.60
CA ILE A 137 -6.80 -8.40 -7.36
C ILE A 137 -7.81 -7.96 -8.42
N GLY A 138 -7.65 -8.49 -9.63
CA GLY A 138 -8.44 -8.09 -10.80
C GLY A 138 -7.79 -6.97 -11.62
N PHE A 139 -6.64 -6.46 -11.17
CA PHE A 139 -5.90 -5.39 -11.84
C PHE A 139 -4.83 -5.96 -12.77
N HIS A 140 -4.86 -5.57 -14.04
CA HIS A 140 -3.79 -5.93 -14.98
C HIS A 140 -2.70 -4.85 -14.98
N ALA A 141 -1.45 -5.27 -14.76
CA ALA A 141 -0.27 -4.38 -14.71
C ALA A 141 -0.13 -3.45 -15.93
N GLN A 142 -0.67 -3.82 -17.10
CA GLN A 142 -0.65 -2.97 -18.31
C GLN A 142 -1.46 -1.67 -18.16
N ALA A 143 -2.46 -1.63 -17.29
CA ALA A 143 -3.25 -0.42 -17.05
C ALA A 143 -2.48 0.67 -16.26
N ILE A 144 -1.43 0.29 -15.52
CA ILE A 144 -0.53 1.22 -14.79
C ILE A 144 0.39 2.00 -15.75
N SER A 145 0.58 1.49 -16.98
CA SER A 145 1.48 2.08 -17.99
C SER A 145 0.84 3.16 -18.88
N GLY A 146 -0.47 3.40 -18.74
CA GLY A 146 -1.28 4.15 -19.71
C GLY A 146 -1.24 5.68 -19.63
N THR A 147 -0.62 6.30 -18.62
CA THR A 147 -0.56 7.78 -18.52
C THR A 147 0.75 8.29 -19.11
N SER A 148 0.66 8.98 -20.25
CA SER A 148 1.82 9.66 -20.83
C SER A 148 2.44 10.63 -19.82
N THR A 149 3.78 10.70 -19.80
CA THR A 149 4.55 11.64 -18.96
C THR A 149 4.08 13.09 -19.14
N GLU A 150 3.54 13.44 -20.32
CA GLU A 150 2.95 14.74 -20.62
C GLU A 150 1.61 15.00 -19.92
N ALA A 151 0.71 14.01 -19.83
CA ALA A 151 -0.55 14.15 -19.09
C ALA A 151 -0.30 14.28 -17.59
N LYS A 152 0.66 13.50 -17.05
CA LYS A 152 1.14 13.60 -15.66
C LYS A 152 1.68 15.00 -15.35
N ARG A 153 2.39 15.63 -16.30
CA ARG A 153 2.95 16.98 -16.17
C ARG A 153 1.96 18.13 -16.38
N ARG A 154 0.91 17.92 -17.20
CA ARG A 154 -0.05 18.97 -17.61
C ARG A 154 -1.28 19.06 -16.70
N TRP A 155 -1.76 17.93 -16.17
CA TRP A 155 -3.03 17.86 -15.42
C TRP A 155 -2.90 17.29 -14.00
N GLY A 156 -1.69 16.91 -13.57
CA GLY A 156 -1.39 16.49 -12.20
C GLY A 156 -2.33 15.40 -11.68
N VAL A 157 -2.97 15.67 -10.54
CA VAL A 157 -3.89 14.77 -9.83
C VAL A 157 -5.09 14.33 -10.68
N LEU A 158 -5.59 15.18 -11.60
CA LEU A 158 -6.73 14.85 -12.46
C LEU A 158 -6.40 13.77 -13.51
N ALA A 159 -5.15 13.70 -13.97
CA ALA A 159 -4.71 12.62 -14.86
C ALA A 159 -4.67 11.27 -14.15
N TYR A 160 -4.28 11.26 -12.85
CA TYR A 160 -4.28 10.04 -12.03
C TYR A 160 -5.69 9.57 -11.69
N ALA A 161 -6.59 10.48 -11.30
CA ALA A 161 -7.99 10.15 -11.07
C ALA A 161 -8.65 9.58 -12.33
N GLY A 162 -8.37 10.17 -13.50
CA GLY A 162 -8.85 9.66 -14.79
C GLY A 162 -8.28 8.29 -15.16
N SER A 163 -7.01 8.02 -14.86
CA SER A 163 -6.40 6.70 -15.09
C SER A 163 -6.98 5.61 -14.19
N ALA A 164 -7.12 5.85 -12.89
CA ALA A 164 -7.68 4.88 -11.95
C ALA A 164 -9.16 4.57 -12.25
N ILE A 165 -9.93 5.59 -12.64
CA ILE A 165 -11.33 5.42 -13.06
C ILE A 165 -11.43 4.65 -14.38
N ARG A 166 -10.54 4.93 -15.35
CA ARG A 166 -10.51 4.22 -16.63
C ARG A 166 -10.11 2.76 -16.45
N GLU A 167 -9.25 2.46 -15.48
CA GLU A 167 -8.85 1.10 -15.13
C GLU A 167 -10.02 0.31 -14.56
N LEU A 168 -10.75 0.88 -13.59
CA LEU A 168 -12.01 0.29 -13.09
C LEU A 168 -13.02 0.01 -14.21
N ALA A 169 -13.11 0.92 -15.20
CA ALA A 169 -13.99 0.76 -16.36
C ALA A 169 -13.59 -0.37 -17.33
N THR A 170 -12.38 -0.92 -17.21
CA THR A 170 -11.90 -2.06 -18.01
C THR A 170 -12.01 -3.40 -17.31
N LEU A 171 -12.41 -3.40 -16.03
CA LEU A 171 -12.51 -4.62 -15.23
C LEU A 171 -13.76 -5.40 -15.59
N THR A 172 -13.59 -6.71 -15.72
CA THR A 172 -14.70 -7.65 -15.95
C THR A 172 -15.08 -8.34 -14.66
N PRO A 173 -16.39 -8.48 -14.35
CA PRO A 173 -16.82 -9.19 -13.15
C PRO A 173 -16.38 -10.66 -13.12
N PHE A 174 -15.78 -11.10 -12.03
CA PHE A 174 -15.37 -12.48 -11.73
C PHE A 174 -16.05 -12.98 -10.47
N ALA A 175 -16.13 -14.31 -10.31
CA ALA A 175 -16.56 -14.91 -9.05
C ALA A 175 -15.39 -14.93 -8.08
N VAL A 176 -15.62 -14.57 -6.82
CA VAL A 176 -14.60 -14.56 -5.77
C VAL A 176 -15.09 -15.28 -4.52
N GLU A 177 -14.19 -16.03 -3.90
CA GLU A 177 -14.36 -16.66 -2.61
C GLU A 177 -13.27 -16.16 -1.65
N LEU A 178 -13.68 -15.63 -0.50
CA LEU A 178 -12.81 -15.12 0.56
C LEU A 178 -13.02 -15.95 1.82
N GLU A 179 -12.02 -16.72 2.21
CA GLU A 179 -12.00 -17.45 3.47
C GLU A 179 -11.31 -16.60 4.54
N THR A 180 -12.10 -16.17 5.51
CA THR A 180 -11.65 -15.46 6.73
C THR A 180 -11.67 -16.45 7.89
N GLY A 181 -10.89 -16.22 8.96
CA GLY A 181 -10.69 -17.15 10.09
C GLY A 181 -11.94 -17.67 10.84
N GLY A 182 -13.16 -17.33 10.40
CA GLY A 182 -14.41 -17.95 10.82
C GLY A 182 -15.52 -17.99 9.75
N HIS A 183 -15.36 -17.36 8.59
CA HIS A 183 -16.41 -17.23 7.58
C HIS A 183 -15.89 -17.40 6.16
N VAL A 184 -16.71 -17.98 5.29
CA VAL A 184 -16.48 -18.02 3.85
C VAL A 184 -17.46 -17.09 3.16
N VAL A 185 -16.94 -16.05 2.51
CA VAL A 185 -17.71 -15.06 1.73
C VAL A 185 -17.57 -15.39 0.25
N ARG A 186 -18.68 -15.56 -0.46
CA ARG A 186 -18.72 -15.70 -1.93
C ARG A 186 -19.55 -14.57 -2.52
N CYS A 187 -19.08 -13.98 -3.60
CA CYS A 187 -19.84 -12.96 -4.35
C CYS A 187 -19.25 -12.77 -5.76
N ARG A 188 -19.87 -11.88 -6.54
CA ARG A 188 -19.21 -11.31 -7.72
C ARG A 188 -18.40 -10.08 -7.34
N ALA A 189 -17.26 -9.90 -7.99
CA ALA A 189 -16.43 -8.71 -7.85
C ALA A 189 -15.86 -8.30 -9.21
N THR A 190 -15.64 -7.01 -9.40
CA THR A 190 -14.75 -6.45 -10.44
C THR A 190 -13.34 -6.23 -9.92
N ALA A 191 -13.19 -6.03 -8.61
CA ALA A 191 -11.91 -5.75 -7.97
C ALA A 191 -11.97 -6.18 -6.51
N VAL A 192 -10.85 -6.65 -5.97
CA VAL A 192 -10.65 -6.83 -4.54
C VAL A 192 -9.33 -6.18 -4.14
N ALA A 193 -9.35 -5.39 -3.07
CA ALA A 193 -8.16 -4.83 -2.45
C ALA A 193 -8.04 -5.37 -1.02
N ALA A 194 -6.82 -5.61 -0.55
CA ALA A 194 -6.51 -5.87 0.85
C ALA A 194 -5.37 -4.95 1.27
N ALA A 195 -5.63 -4.01 2.17
CA ALA A 195 -4.72 -2.94 2.51
C ALA A 195 -4.24 -3.02 3.97
N ASN A 196 -2.94 -2.86 4.16
CA ASN A 196 -2.30 -2.55 5.45
C ASN A 196 -2.11 -1.04 5.58
N LEU A 197 -1.63 -0.41 4.50
CA LEU A 197 -1.48 1.04 4.37
C LEU A 197 -1.79 1.46 2.94
N ALA A 198 -2.43 2.61 2.77
CA ALA A 198 -2.71 3.13 1.44
C ALA A 198 -2.91 4.65 1.49
N PRO A 199 -2.34 5.41 0.55
CA PRO A 199 -2.68 6.82 0.45
C PRO A 199 -4.14 6.96 -0.01
N VAL A 200 -4.78 8.10 0.29
CA VAL A 200 -6.17 8.41 -0.09
C VAL A 200 -6.44 8.22 -1.60
N LYS A 201 -5.43 8.43 -2.44
CA LYS A 201 -5.53 8.25 -3.90
C LYS A 201 -5.66 6.78 -4.34
N THR A 202 -5.33 5.82 -3.48
CA THR A 202 -5.57 4.39 -3.74
C THR A 202 -7.02 4.07 -3.37
N VAL A 203 -7.96 4.60 -4.14
CA VAL A 203 -9.39 4.65 -3.76
C VAL A 203 -9.96 3.28 -3.36
N LEU A 204 -9.50 2.19 -3.96
CA LEU A 204 -10.02 0.85 -3.70
C LEU A 204 -9.57 0.26 -2.37
N ALA A 205 -8.56 0.84 -1.71
CA ALA A 205 -8.15 0.42 -0.38
C ALA A 205 -9.05 0.99 0.73
N HIS A 206 -9.98 1.88 0.41
CA HIS A 206 -10.74 2.69 1.38
C HIS A 206 -12.24 2.36 1.39
N GLY A 207 -12.58 1.08 1.48
CA GLY A 207 -13.96 0.64 1.71
C GLY A 207 -14.40 0.74 3.18
N ALA A 208 -13.48 0.55 4.13
CA ALA A 208 -13.71 0.72 5.56
C ALA A 208 -13.52 2.19 5.99
N SER A 209 -13.98 2.58 7.17
CA SER A 209 -13.89 3.99 7.64
C SER A 209 -12.46 4.43 7.94
N HIS A 210 -11.64 3.53 8.50
CA HIS A 210 -10.28 3.83 8.89
C HIS A 210 -9.36 2.69 8.49
N LEU A 211 -8.34 3.02 7.69
CA LEU A 211 -7.23 2.12 7.39
C LEU A 211 -6.17 2.28 8.47
N LEU A 212 -6.19 1.36 9.45
CA LEU A 212 -5.28 1.36 10.57
C LEU A 212 -4.11 0.42 10.29
N GLY A 213 -2.90 0.97 10.17
CA GLY A 213 -1.70 0.16 9.91
C GLY A 213 -1.05 -0.39 11.18
N ASP A 214 -1.76 -0.52 12.30
CA ASP A 214 -1.25 -0.94 13.61
C ASP A 214 -2.27 -1.72 14.48
N ASP A 215 -3.35 -2.24 13.89
CA ASP A 215 -4.43 -2.96 14.59
C ASP A 215 -4.39 -4.50 14.43
N GLY A 216 -3.37 -5.00 13.74
CA GLY A 216 -3.14 -6.41 13.45
C GLY A 216 -3.98 -6.95 12.28
N LYS A 217 -4.61 -6.10 11.47
CA LYS A 217 -5.51 -6.51 10.38
C LYS A 217 -5.12 -5.87 9.04
N VAL A 218 -5.62 -6.48 7.97
CA VAL A 218 -5.76 -5.81 6.67
C VAL A 218 -7.23 -5.47 6.44
N ASP A 219 -7.47 -4.32 5.81
CA ASP A 219 -8.79 -3.94 5.34
C ASP A 219 -9.04 -4.47 3.94
N VAL A 220 -10.00 -5.37 3.82
CA VAL A 220 -10.46 -5.93 2.56
C VAL A 220 -11.60 -5.07 2.03
N THR A 221 -11.47 -4.63 0.79
CA THR A 221 -12.53 -3.93 0.04
C THR A 221 -12.85 -4.70 -1.23
N ILE A 222 -14.13 -4.98 -1.45
CA ILE A 222 -14.67 -5.68 -2.62
C ILE A 222 -15.48 -4.65 -3.41
N VAL A 223 -15.19 -4.49 -4.69
CA VAL A 223 -15.99 -3.64 -5.58
C VAL A 223 -16.63 -4.49 -6.65
N ALA A 224 -17.93 -4.36 -6.84
CA ALA A 224 -18.72 -5.13 -7.80
C ALA A 224 -19.51 -4.20 -8.74
N ALA A 225 -18.80 -3.42 -9.57
CA ALA A 225 -19.46 -2.53 -10.53
C ALA A 225 -19.87 -3.28 -11.81
N GLU A 226 -21.11 -3.14 -12.26
CA GLU A 226 -21.60 -3.80 -13.48
C GLU A 226 -21.43 -2.92 -14.73
N THR A 227 -21.32 -1.60 -14.53
CA THR A 227 -21.21 -0.62 -15.63
C THR A 227 -20.06 0.36 -15.43
N ILE A 228 -19.57 0.94 -16.53
CA ILE A 228 -18.55 2.00 -16.49
C ILE A 228 -19.02 3.20 -15.65
N ALA A 229 -20.30 3.59 -15.77
CA ALA A 229 -20.84 4.71 -15.01
C ALA A 229 -20.85 4.43 -13.50
N GLU A 230 -21.20 3.20 -13.12
CA GLU A 230 -21.15 2.75 -11.74
C GLU A 230 -19.70 2.68 -11.22
N ALA A 231 -18.77 2.18 -12.02
CA ALA A 231 -17.35 2.15 -11.69
C ALA A 231 -16.80 3.55 -11.41
N ILE A 232 -17.13 4.54 -12.26
CA ILE A 232 -16.79 5.96 -12.06
C ILE A 232 -17.41 6.48 -10.75
N ALA A 233 -18.71 6.27 -10.54
CA ALA A 233 -19.41 6.75 -9.35
C ALA A 233 -18.83 6.13 -8.06
N THR A 234 -18.47 4.85 -8.12
CA THR A 234 -17.85 4.11 -7.02
C THR A 234 -16.46 4.63 -6.70
N GLY A 235 -15.62 4.88 -7.71
CA GLY A 235 -14.30 5.48 -7.51
C GLY A 235 -14.38 6.88 -6.88
N ILE A 236 -15.35 7.70 -7.32
CA ILE A 236 -15.59 9.03 -6.71
C ILE A 236 -16.07 8.90 -5.26
N HIS A 237 -16.96 7.95 -4.98
CA HIS A 237 -17.46 7.70 -3.63
C HIS A 237 -16.34 7.27 -2.69
N LEU A 238 -15.57 6.25 -3.07
CA LEU A 238 -14.45 5.75 -2.30
C LEU A 238 -13.40 6.84 -2.02
N TYR A 239 -13.10 7.69 -3.00
CA TYR A 239 -12.22 8.84 -2.79
C TYR A 239 -12.76 9.83 -1.75
N ARG A 240 -14.06 10.11 -1.76
CA ARG A 240 -14.69 11.00 -0.78
C ARG A 240 -14.68 10.37 0.61
N SER A 241 -15.11 9.12 0.72
CA SER A 241 -15.04 8.31 1.95
C SER A 241 -13.63 8.33 2.54
N ALA A 242 -12.61 8.03 1.73
CA ALA A 242 -11.20 8.07 2.15
C ALA A 242 -10.73 9.45 2.64
N ARG A 243 -11.15 10.53 1.96
CA ARG A 243 -10.79 11.90 2.33
C ARG A 243 -11.46 12.35 3.62
N ASP A 244 -12.70 11.93 3.82
CA ASP A 244 -13.55 12.35 4.94
C ASP A 244 -13.42 11.41 6.16
N GLY A 245 -12.70 10.29 6.02
CA GLY A 245 -12.52 9.30 7.08
C GLY A 245 -13.79 8.48 7.36
N GLU A 246 -14.65 8.31 6.36
CA GLU A 246 -15.93 7.63 6.46
C GLU A 246 -15.91 6.28 5.74
N ALA A 247 -16.68 5.31 6.22
CA ALA A 247 -16.84 4.06 5.49
C ALA A 247 -17.58 4.28 4.17
N ALA A 248 -17.34 3.42 3.19
CA ALA A 248 -18.10 3.42 1.96
C ALA A 248 -19.52 2.87 2.20
N THR A 249 -20.54 3.56 1.69
CA THR A 249 -21.96 3.23 1.93
C THR A 249 -22.70 2.88 0.64
N ARG A 250 -22.01 2.27 -0.34
CA ARG A 250 -22.61 1.87 -1.62
C ARG A 250 -22.85 0.37 -1.64
N ASP A 251 -24.02 -0.05 -2.13
CA ASP A 251 -24.39 -1.47 -2.23
C ASP A 251 -23.39 -2.30 -3.05
N ASN A 252 -22.73 -1.67 -4.03
CA ASN A 252 -21.73 -2.33 -4.87
C ASN A 252 -20.30 -2.29 -4.28
N VAL A 253 -20.17 -1.95 -2.99
CA VAL A 253 -18.91 -1.95 -2.23
C VAL A 253 -19.09 -2.76 -0.96
N GLY A 254 -18.29 -3.80 -0.82
CA GLY A 254 -18.14 -4.54 0.42
C GLY A 254 -16.85 -4.20 1.15
N SER A 255 -16.83 -4.20 2.47
CA SER A 255 -15.60 -4.03 3.27
C SER A 255 -15.62 -4.78 4.60
N PHE A 256 -14.46 -5.25 5.03
CA PHE A 256 -14.24 -5.85 6.35
C PHE A 256 -12.74 -5.90 6.67
N SER A 257 -12.38 -6.00 7.96
CA SER A 257 -10.99 -6.10 8.42
C SER A 257 -10.70 -7.48 8.98
N VAL A 258 -9.54 -8.06 8.66
CA VAL A 258 -9.18 -9.41 9.09
C VAL A 258 -7.66 -9.60 9.21
N ALA A 259 -7.21 -10.44 10.15
CA ALA A 259 -5.79 -10.78 10.29
C ALA A 259 -5.28 -11.75 9.20
N ARG A 260 -6.16 -12.60 8.66
CA ARG A 260 -5.84 -13.55 7.59
C ARG A 260 -7.02 -13.76 6.66
N VAL A 261 -6.76 -13.69 5.35
CA VAL A 261 -7.73 -14.01 4.30
C VAL A 261 -7.08 -14.86 3.20
N ALA A 262 -7.75 -15.93 2.78
CA ALA A 262 -7.43 -16.64 1.55
C ALA A 262 -8.45 -16.25 0.47
N ILE A 263 -7.97 -15.88 -0.71
CA ILE A 263 -8.78 -15.34 -1.80
C ILE A 263 -8.58 -16.21 -3.03
N THR A 264 -9.68 -16.78 -3.52
CA THR A 264 -9.74 -17.55 -4.77
C THR A 264 -10.68 -16.82 -5.74
N ALA A 265 -10.34 -16.80 -7.03
CA ALA A 265 -11.18 -16.17 -8.05
C ALA A 265 -11.30 -17.07 -9.29
N GLU A 266 -12.46 -17.01 -9.94
CA GLU A 266 -12.75 -17.73 -11.19
C GLU A 266 -13.25 -16.75 -12.28
N PRO A 267 -12.54 -16.63 -13.42
CA PRO A 267 -11.22 -17.23 -13.68
C PRO A 267 -10.11 -16.63 -12.78
N PRO A 268 -8.92 -17.25 -12.71
CA PRO A 268 -7.78 -16.68 -11.98
C PRO A 268 -7.53 -15.22 -12.36
N GLN A 269 -7.31 -14.38 -11.36
CA GLN A 269 -7.14 -12.94 -11.51
C GLN A 269 -5.71 -12.53 -11.19
N ALA A 270 -5.20 -11.56 -11.95
CA ALA A 270 -3.89 -10.97 -11.68
C ALA A 270 -3.84 -10.32 -10.28
N VAL A 271 -2.68 -10.47 -9.64
CA VAL A 271 -2.37 -9.98 -8.29
C VAL A 271 -1.20 -9.01 -8.35
N LEU A 272 -1.41 -7.81 -7.82
CA LEU A 272 -0.37 -6.81 -7.58
C LEU A 272 -0.15 -6.67 -6.08
N VAL A 273 1.11 -6.66 -5.64
CA VAL A 273 1.50 -6.42 -4.24
C VAL A 273 2.40 -5.19 -4.22
N ASP A 274 2.00 -4.17 -3.44
CA ASP A 274 2.67 -2.87 -3.34
C ASP A 274 2.90 -2.19 -4.70
N GLY A 275 1.98 -2.43 -5.64
CA GLY A 275 2.02 -1.90 -7.01
C GLY A 275 2.84 -2.71 -8.00
N GLU A 276 3.48 -3.82 -7.58
CA GLU A 276 4.27 -4.69 -8.45
C GLU A 276 3.56 -6.02 -8.74
N PRO A 277 3.71 -6.58 -9.97
CA PRO A 277 3.22 -7.92 -10.29
C PRO A 277 3.75 -8.97 -9.30
N PHE A 278 2.84 -9.81 -8.82
CA PHE A 278 3.16 -10.91 -7.90
C PHE A 278 2.73 -12.29 -8.43
N GLY A 279 1.64 -12.35 -9.20
CA GLY A 279 1.14 -13.60 -9.76
C GLY A 279 -0.36 -13.51 -10.05
N GLU A 280 -1.06 -14.62 -9.83
CA GLU A 280 -2.51 -14.73 -9.97
C GLU A 280 -3.12 -15.41 -8.74
N THR A 281 -4.42 -15.29 -8.54
CA THR A 281 -5.15 -16.07 -7.52
C THR A 281 -5.07 -17.58 -7.81
N PRO A 282 -5.12 -18.45 -6.78
CA PRO A 282 -5.41 -18.17 -5.38
C PRO A 282 -4.23 -17.54 -4.61
N VAL A 283 -4.55 -16.69 -3.65
CA VAL A 283 -3.57 -15.99 -2.79
C VAL A 283 -4.02 -16.01 -1.33
N THR A 284 -3.08 -16.08 -0.40
CA THR A 284 -3.32 -15.87 1.03
C THR A 284 -2.61 -14.61 1.50
N ILE A 285 -3.27 -13.80 2.32
CA ILE A 285 -2.74 -12.60 2.94
C ILE A 285 -2.86 -12.77 4.45
N GLU A 286 -1.77 -12.58 5.17
CA GLU A 286 -1.69 -12.75 6.63
C GLU A 286 -0.90 -11.61 7.24
N THR A 287 -1.44 -10.97 8.27
CA THR A 287 -0.78 -9.86 8.95
C THR A 287 0.41 -10.29 9.79
N LEU A 288 1.37 -9.39 9.89
CA LEU A 288 2.49 -9.41 10.81
C LEU A 288 2.32 -8.19 11.73
N PRO A 289 1.72 -8.37 12.92
CA PRO A 289 1.51 -7.27 13.85
C PRO A 289 2.83 -6.70 14.36
N ALA A 290 2.88 -5.38 14.55
CA ALA A 290 4.00 -4.63 15.09
C ALA A 290 5.35 -4.93 14.40
N ALA A 291 5.32 -5.13 13.09
CA ALA A 291 6.44 -5.71 12.37
C ALA A 291 7.51 -4.72 11.91
N LEU A 292 7.25 -3.42 11.90
CA LEU A 292 8.23 -2.42 11.46
C LEU A 292 8.14 -1.11 12.25
N VAL A 293 9.29 -0.63 12.72
CA VAL A 293 9.40 0.72 13.31
C VAL A 293 9.78 1.71 12.21
N VAL A 294 8.95 2.73 12.00
CA VAL A 294 9.11 3.74 10.94
C VAL A 294 9.16 5.13 11.54
N PHE A 295 10.02 6.00 11.02
CA PHE A 295 9.97 7.42 11.32
C PHE A 295 8.82 8.07 10.54
N ALA A 296 7.80 8.51 11.27
CA ALA A 296 6.58 9.11 10.74
C ALA A 296 5.97 10.05 11.81
N PRO A 297 5.13 11.03 11.42
CA PRO A 297 4.38 11.83 12.38
C PRO A 297 3.49 10.92 13.25
N PRO A 298 3.11 11.36 14.47
CA PRO A 298 2.15 10.60 15.26
C PRO A 298 0.85 10.37 14.47
N PRO A 299 0.15 9.25 14.68
CA PRO A 299 -1.14 9.02 14.03
C PRO A 299 -2.10 10.15 14.42
N GLU A 300 -2.90 10.61 13.45
CA GLU A 300 -4.06 11.45 13.78
C GLU A 300 -5.06 10.61 14.60
N PRO A 301 -5.69 11.16 15.63
CA PRO A 301 -6.75 10.46 16.34
C PRO A 301 -7.84 10.05 15.36
N ALA A 302 -8.22 8.77 15.36
CA ALA A 302 -9.39 8.34 14.62
C ALA A 302 -10.65 8.94 15.28
N ASP A 303 -11.40 9.75 14.55
CA ASP A 303 -12.68 10.27 15.00
C ASP A 303 -13.79 9.23 14.75
N GLY A 304 -14.38 8.73 15.82
CA GLY A 304 -15.53 7.80 15.77
C GLY A 304 -15.17 6.32 15.95
N PRO A 305 -16.18 5.44 16.15
CA PRO A 305 -15.95 4.01 16.27
C PRO A 305 -15.57 3.42 14.90
N PRO A 306 -14.71 2.38 14.86
CA PRO A 306 -14.47 1.63 13.62
C PRO A 306 -15.80 1.08 13.09
N VAL A 307 -16.07 1.30 11.81
CA VAL A 307 -17.29 0.82 11.17
C VAL A 307 -17.21 -0.70 10.98
N GLU A 308 -18.31 -1.39 11.32
CA GLU A 308 -18.44 -2.84 11.16
C GLU A 308 -18.36 -3.27 9.70
N ALA A 309 -18.11 -4.57 9.47
CA ALA A 309 -18.10 -5.16 8.13
C ALA A 309 -19.41 -4.83 7.39
N SER A 310 -19.28 -4.26 6.19
CA SER A 310 -20.40 -3.98 5.30
C SER A 310 -20.26 -4.86 4.08
N LEU A 311 -20.96 -5.99 4.02
CA LEU A 311 -20.96 -6.88 2.85
C LEU A 311 -22.29 -6.83 2.10
N ILE A 312 -23.34 -6.28 2.72
CA ILE A 312 -24.71 -6.25 2.20
C ILE A 312 -24.74 -5.44 0.89
N GLY A 313 -25.48 -5.96 -0.10
CA GLY A 313 -25.61 -5.35 -1.43
C GLY A 313 -24.68 -5.97 -2.50
N LEU A 314 -23.66 -6.73 -2.09
CA LEU A 314 -22.78 -7.40 -3.05
C LEU A 314 -23.55 -8.42 -3.92
N PRO A 315 -23.33 -8.45 -5.25
CA PRO A 315 -24.04 -9.38 -6.12
C PRO A 315 -23.69 -10.84 -5.81
N GLU A 316 -24.71 -11.69 -5.77
CA GLU A 316 -24.58 -13.13 -5.47
C GLU A 316 -23.91 -13.40 -4.11
N LEU A 317 -24.08 -12.51 -3.14
CA LEU A 317 -23.51 -12.66 -1.80
C LEU A 317 -24.02 -13.92 -1.09
N GLU A 318 -23.07 -14.77 -0.70
CA GLU A 318 -23.27 -15.89 0.21
C GLU A 318 -22.24 -15.83 1.34
N ILE A 319 -22.68 -16.04 2.57
CA ILE A 319 -21.82 -16.16 3.75
C ILE A 319 -22.10 -17.53 4.38
N ASP A 320 -21.07 -18.36 4.49
CA ASP A 320 -21.16 -19.73 5.04
C ASP A 320 -22.23 -20.60 4.36
N GLY A 321 -22.42 -20.39 3.05
CA GLY A 321 -23.42 -21.10 2.24
C GLY A 321 -24.85 -20.61 2.44
N MET A 322 -25.07 -19.57 3.24
CA MET A 322 -26.35 -18.87 3.33
C MET A 322 -26.35 -17.69 2.37
N ARG A 323 -27.27 -17.72 1.39
CA ARG A 323 -27.48 -16.60 0.49
C ARG A 323 -28.19 -15.47 1.23
N LEU A 324 -27.57 -14.30 1.23
CA LEU A 324 -28.17 -13.09 1.77
C LEU A 324 -28.80 -12.34 0.60
N THR A 325 -30.13 -12.42 0.49
CA THR A 325 -30.91 -11.57 -0.41
C THR A 325 -31.52 -10.44 0.41
N ASP A 326 -31.49 -9.22 -0.13
CA ASP A 326 -32.06 -7.98 0.42
C ASP A 326 -33.33 -8.15 1.27
#